data_AF-A0A6L5F679-F1
#
_entry.id   AF-A0A6L5F679-F1
#
_cell.length_a   1.000
_cell.length_b   1.000
_cell.length_c   1.000
_cell.angle_alpha   90.00
_cell.angle_beta   90.00
_cell.angle_gamma   90.00
#
_symmetry.space_group_name_H-M   'P 1'
#
loop_
_entity.id
_entity.type
_entity.pdbx_description
1 polymer ?
#
loop_
_entity_poly.entity_id
_entity_poly.type
_entity_poly.pdbx_seq_one_letter_code
_entity_poly.pdbx_strand_id
1 'polypeptide(L)'
;MALHLEGDQVATLSTGFSREHLEAEHWIMAVGLVRMPLDPSTPPAEIAAQLAHAGPTRSCSSAPSRMPSPPSITTSACGSTSAPPSSRRCGRTAVSPLPLLGLHDLASLNLTGGTTGAPKAWP
;
A
#
# COMPACT_ATOMS: atom_id res chain seq x y z
N MET A 1 -10.51 -11.60 14.71
CA MET A 1 -9.20 -12.20 14.40
C MET A 1 -8.72 -11.60 13.09
N ALA A 2 -7.83 -10.61 13.15
CA ALA A 2 -7.07 -10.10 12.01
C ALA A 2 -5.66 -9.81 12.55
N LEU A 3 -4.74 -10.74 12.32
CA LEU A 3 -3.37 -10.74 12.80
C LEU A 3 -2.42 -10.53 11.63
N HIS A 4 -1.96 -9.29 11.43
CA HIS A 4 -0.61 -8.94 10.93
C HIS A 4 -0.49 -7.42 11.00
N LEU A 5 0.32 -6.90 11.92
CA LEU A 5 0.36 -5.46 12.26
C LEU A 5 1.75 -4.82 12.17
N GLU A 6 2.79 -5.55 11.80
CA GLU A 6 4.12 -4.97 11.53
C GLU A 6 4.70 -5.64 10.28
N GLY A 7 5.17 -4.84 9.33
CA GLY A 7 5.84 -5.34 8.13
C GLY A 7 4.93 -5.85 7.00
N ASP A 8 3.62 -5.85 7.19
CA ASP A 8 2.67 -6.30 6.16
C ASP A 8 2.54 -5.25 5.05
N GLN A 9 2.71 -5.69 3.80
CA GLN A 9 2.88 -4.80 2.65
C GLN A 9 1.54 -4.48 1.98
N VAL A 10 1.38 -3.20 1.62
CA VAL A 10 0.22 -2.70 0.89
C VAL A 10 0.68 -2.13 -0.44
N ALA A 11 0.32 -2.81 -1.53
CA ALA A 11 0.59 -2.34 -2.88
C ALA A 11 -0.30 -1.14 -3.22
N THR A 12 0.28 -0.03 -3.68
CA THR A 12 -0.48 1.17 -4.04
C THR A 12 -0.22 1.55 -5.50
N LEU A 13 -1.29 1.74 -6.28
CA LEU A 13 -1.21 2.17 -7.68
C LEU A 13 -2.09 3.40 -7.88
N SER A 14 -1.47 4.55 -8.14
CA SER A 14 -2.18 5.79 -8.42
C SER A 14 -1.72 6.39 -9.73
N THR A 15 -2.65 6.81 -10.58
CA THR A 15 -2.36 7.48 -11.86
C THR A 15 -2.19 8.99 -11.74
N GLY A 16 -2.20 9.53 -10.52
CA GLY A 16 -1.99 10.96 -10.27
C GLY A 16 -1.69 11.30 -8.81
N PHE A 17 -1.36 12.57 -8.56
CA PHE A 17 -1.16 13.12 -7.22
C PHE A 17 -2.50 13.58 -6.66
N SER A 18 -3.26 12.65 -6.08
CA SER A 18 -4.50 12.97 -5.37
C SER A 18 -4.26 13.08 -3.87
N ARG A 19 -5.10 13.88 -3.21
CA ARG A 19 -5.11 13.97 -1.74
C ARG A 19 -5.37 12.60 -1.11
N GLU A 20 -6.29 11.85 -1.68
CA GLU A 20 -6.72 10.53 -1.20
C GLU A 20 -5.57 9.51 -1.28
N HIS A 21 -4.73 9.61 -2.31
CA HIS A 21 -3.54 8.78 -2.42
C HIS A 21 -2.51 9.13 -1.33
N LEU A 22 -2.24 10.41 -1.10
CA LEU A 22 -1.34 10.86 -0.02
C LEU A 22 -1.86 10.45 1.36
N GLU A 23 -3.16 10.60 1.60
CA GLU A 23 -3.80 10.19 2.86
C GLU A 23 -3.72 8.67 3.04
N ALA A 24 -3.91 7.88 1.98
CA ALA A 24 -3.77 6.44 2.03
C ALA A 24 -2.33 6.01 2.32
N GLU A 25 -1.34 6.57 1.61
CA GLU A 25 0.08 6.30 1.82
C GLU A 25 0.51 6.64 3.25
N HIS A 26 0.11 7.81 3.75
CA HIS A 26 0.41 8.23 5.12
C HIS A 26 -0.28 7.32 6.13
N TRP A 27 -1.53 6.92 5.88
CA TRP A 27 -2.24 6.06 6.80
C TRP A 27 -1.61 4.68 6.90
N ILE A 28 -1.21 4.08 5.78
CA ILE A 28 -0.49 2.79 5.73
C ILE A 28 0.71 2.84 6.69
N MET A 29 1.57 3.87 6.56
CA MET A 29 2.71 4.03 7.45
C MET A 29 2.30 4.29 8.91
N ALA A 30 1.30 5.15 9.14
CA ALA A 30 0.84 5.51 10.48
C ALA A 30 0.29 4.32 11.28
N VAL A 31 -0.17 3.26 10.59
CA VAL A 31 -0.65 2.03 11.23
C VAL A 31 0.37 0.88 11.20
N GLY A 32 1.65 1.17 10.89
CA GLY A 32 2.73 0.17 10.92
C GLY A 32 2.78 -0.79 9.72
N LEU A 33 2.06 -0.47 8.65
CA LEU A 33 2.12 -1.21 7.40
C LEU A 33 3.19 -0.62 6.48
N VAL A 34 3.70 -1.46 5.58
CA VAL A 34 4.74 -1.08 4.62
C VAL A 34 4.06 -0.65 3.33
N ARG A 35 4.27 0.60 2.91
CA ARG A 35 3.75 1.05 1.61
C ARG A 35 4.62 0.50 0.47
N MET A 36 3.99 -0.06 -0.55
CA MET A 36 4.67 -0.59 -1.72
C MET A 36 4.14 0.13 -2.97
N PRO A 37 4.70 1.31 -3.32
CA PRO A 37 4.23 2.08 -4.45
C PRO A 37 4.57 1.38 -5.77
N LEU A 38 3.58 1.29 -6.65
CA LEU A 38 3.69 0.78 -8.01
C LEU A 38 3.58 1.93 -9.01
N ASP A 39 4.38 1.87 -10.07
CA ASP A 39 4.35 2.89 -11.11
C ASP A 39 3.19 2.65 -12.11
N PRO A 40 2.24 3.60 -12.26
CA PRO A 40 1.17 3.52 -13.24
C PRO A 40 1.65 3.56 -14.70
N SER A 41 2.93 3.80 -14.98
CA SER A 41 3.48 3.71 -16.34
C SER A 41 3.98 2.29 -16.66
N THR A 42 4.18 1.46 -15.63
CA THR A 42 4.64 0.09 -15.77
C THR A 42 3.56 -0.77 -16.46
N PRO A 43 3.94 -1.66 -17.40
CA PRO A 43 3.02 -2.59 -18.03
C PRO A 43 2.34 -3.53 -17.00
N PRO A 44 1.06 -3.90 -17.19
CA PRO A 44 0.35 -4.76 -16.23
C PRO A 44 1.04 -6.10 -15.93
N ALA A 45 1.74 -6.68 -16.90
CA ALA A 45 2.50 -7.92 -16.72
C ALA A 45 3.69 -7.75 -15.77
N GLU A 46 4.39 -6.62 -15.84
CA GLU A 46 5.48 -6.28 -14.93
C GLU A 46 4.98 -5.95 -13.53
N ILE A 47 3.83 -5.26 -13.42
CA ILE A 47 3.15 -5.05 -12.13
C ILE A 47 2.77 -6.40 -11.51
N ALA A 48 2.27 -7.35 -12.30
CA ALA A 48 1.94 -8.69 -11.81
C ALA A 48 3.19 -9.44 -11.32
N ALA A 49 4.32 -9.33 -12.03
CA ALA A 49 5.59 -9.91 -11.61
C ALA A 49 6.11 -9.27 -10.31
N GLN A 50 5.97 -7.95 -10.17
CA GLN A 50 6.30 -7.21 -8.95
C GLN A 50 5.45 -7.66 -7.75
N LEU A 51 4.13 -7.80 -7.94
CA LEU A 51 3.22 -8.31 -6.91
C LEU A 51 3.56 -9.76 -6.53
N ALA A 52 3.86 -10.62 -7.51
CA ALA A 52 4.26 -12.00 -7.26
C ALA A 52 5.61 -12.10 -6.53
N HIS A 53 6.53 -11.17 -6.81
CA HIS A 53 7.84 -11.12 -6.16
C HIS A 53 7.75 -10.65 -4.71
N ALA A 54 7.01 -9.57 -4.45
CA ALA A 54 6.92 -8.96 -3.13
C ALA A 54 5.90 -9.64 -2.20
N GLY A 55 4.85 -10.24 -2.78
CA GLY A 55 3.80 -10.94 -2.04
C GLY A 55 2.99 -10.08 -1.08
N PRO A 56 2.51 -8.87 -1.46
CA PRO A 56 1.74 -8.04 -0.55
C PRO A 56 0.37 -8.66 -0.25
N THR A 57 -0.10 -8.53 0.99
CA THR A 57 -1.39 -9.11 1.42
C THR A 57 -2.57 -8.24 0.97
N ARG A 58 -2.33 -6.95 0.73
CA ARG A 58 -3.36 -5.97 0.34
C ARG A 58 -2.90 -5.10 -0.81
N SER A 59 -3.86 -4.59 -1.56
CA SER A 59 -3.61 -3.60 -2.60
C SER A 59 -4.69 -2.51 -2.63
N CYS A 60 -4.31 -1.34 -3.11
CA CYS A 60 -5.10 -0.13 -3.18
C CYS A 60 -4.86 0.52 -4.54
N SER A 61 -5.93 0.87 -5.27
CA SER A 61 -5.75 1.50 -6.59
C SER A 61 -6.73 2.64 -6.85
N SER A 62 -6.25 3.72 -7.46
CA SER A 62 -7.12 4.73 -8.11
C SER A 62 -7.44 4.36 -9.56
N ALA A 63 -6.76 3.35 -10.12
CA ALA A 63 -6.92 2.83 -11.46
C ALA A 63 -7.07 1.30 -11.41
N PRO A 64 -8.21 0.79 -10.91
CA PRO A 64 -8.38 -0.64 -10.64
C PRO A 64 -8.22 -1.51 -11.89
N SER A 65 -8.51 -1.00 -13.08
CA SER A 65 -8.29 -1.72 -14.35
C SER A 65 -6.81 -2.01 -14.66
N ARG A 66 -5.87 -1.27 -14.05
CA ARG A 66 -4.42 -1.48 -14.21
C ARG A 66 -3.81 -2.34 -13.10
N MET A 67 -4.54 -2.58 -12.02
CA MET A 67 -4.06 -3.35 -10.88
C MET A 67 -4.41 -4.84 -11.11
N PRO A 68 -3.40 -5.73 -11.23
CA PRO A 68 -3.66 -7.16 -11.19
C PRO A 68 -4.31 -7.55 -9.86
N SER A 69 -5.37 -8.36 -9.90
CA SER A 69 -6.08 -8.84 -8.70
C SER A 69 -5.94 -10.36 -8.56
N PRO A 70 -4.75 -10.86 -8.18
CA PRO A 70 -4.60 -12.27 -7.85
C PRO A 70 -5.43 -12.60 -6.59
N PRO A 71 -5.93 -13.85 -6.45
CA PRO A 71 -6.86 -14.22 -5.38
C PRO A 71 -6.27 -14.07 -3.96
N SER A 72 -4.94 -14.05 -3.84
CA SER A 72 -4.23 -13.90 -2.57
C SER A 72 -4.14 -12.45 -2.07
N ILE A 73 -4.55 -11.46 -2.87
CA ILE A 73 -4.40 -10.03 -2.54
C ILE A 73 -5.78 -9.38 -2.39
N THR A 74 -6.05 -8.82 -1.21
CA THR A 74 -7.29 -8.06 -0.99
C THR A 74 -7.15 -6.68 -1.61
N THR A 75 -7.89 -6.40 -2.69
CA THR A 75 -7.84 -5.13 -3.42
C THR A 75 -8.95 -4.18 -2.99
N SER A 76 -8.62 -2.91 -2.71
CA SER A 76 -9.58 -1.84 -2.42
C SER A 76 -9.34 -0.60 -3.29
N ALA A 77 -10.33 0.30 -3.35
CA ALA A 77 -10.13 1.60 -3.97
C ALA A 77 -9.27 2.49 -3.07
N CYS A 78 -8.34 3.26 -3.66
CA CYS A 78 -7.61 4.26 -2.88
C CYS A 78 -8.54 5.37 -2.38
N GLY A 79 -8.54 5.56 -1.06
CA GLY A 79 -9.54 6.34 -0.31
C GLY A 79 -10.61 5.51 0.41
N SER A 80 -10.69 4.20 0.15
CA SER A 80 -11.56 3.25 0.86
C SER A 80 -10.80 2.35 1.84
N THR A 81 -9.46 2.46 1.92
CA THR A 81 -8.76 2.03 3.14
C THR A 81 -9.51 2.69 4.28
N SER A 82 -9.89 1.90 5.29
CA SER A 82 -10.58 2.38 6.48
C SER A 82 -9.66 3.32 7.26
N ALA A 83 -9.42 4.50 6.71
CA ALA A 83 -8.69 5.59 7.32
C ALA A 83 -9.45 6.03 8.57
N PRO A 84 -8.79 6.69 9.53
CA PRO A 84 -9.49 7.45 10.53
C PRO A 84 -10.26 8.53 9.74
N PRO A 85 -11.42 8.97 10.23
CA PRO A 85 -12.28 9.84 9.46
C PRO A 85 -11.48 11.05 8.97
N SER A 86 -11.55 11.27 7.66
CA SER A 86 -11.09 12.50 7.03
C SER A 86 -11.49 13.71 7.88
N SER A 87 -10.62 14.71 7.91
CA SER A 87 -10.57 15.91 8.77
C SER A 87 -11.85 16.77 8.90
N ARG A 88 -13.01 16.31 8.44
CA ARG A 88 -14.34 16.87 8.74
C ARG A 88 -15.02 16.27 9.99
N ARG A 89 -14.44 15.23 10.60
CA ARG A 89 -14.98 14.58 11.81
C ARG A 89 -14.00 14.57 12.98
N CYS A 90 -13.15 15.59 13.12
CA CYS A 90 -12.35 15.81 14.33
C CYS A 90 -13.24 16.34 15.48
N GLY A 91 -14.19 15.51 15.88
CA GLY A 91 -14.89 15.57 17.14
C GLY A 91 -14.69 14.23 17.84
N ARG A 92 -13.68 14.16 18.72
CA ARG A 92 -13.55 13.19 19.83
C ARG A 92 -13.98 11.73 19.55
N THR A 93 -13.56 11.13 18.44
CA THR A 93 -13.68 9.66 18.30
C THR A 93 -12.33 9.04 18.66
N ALA A 94 -12.36 8.14 19.63
CA ALA A 94 -11.19 7.52 20.25
C ALA A 94 -10.26 6.94 19.16
N VAL A 95 -9.11 7.58 19.00
CA VAL A 95 -8.01 7.03 18.21
C VAL A 95 -7.49 5.85 19.02
N SER A 96 -7.73 4.63 18.54
CA SER A 96 -6.97 3.47 19.02
C SER A 96 -5.49 3.86 19.03
N PRO A 97 -4.72 3.59 20.10
CA PRO A 97 -3.33 3.99 20.15
C PRO A 97 -2.64 3.49 18.87
N LEU A 98 -1.97 4.40 18.18
CA LEU A 98 -1.15 4.05 17.03
C LEU A 98 -0.10 3.03 17.50
N PRO A 99 0.25 2.05 16.65
CA PRO A 99 1.31 1.12 16.99
C PRO A 99 2.60 1.89 17.31
N LEU A 100 3.35 1.41 18.31
CA LEU A 100 4.66 1.95 18.62
C LEU A 100 5.65 1.40 17.59
N LEU A 101 6.00 2.21 16.58
CA LEU A 101 6.97 1.82 15.57
C LEU A 101 8.40 1.94 16.10
N GLY A 102 9.19 0.90 15.87
CA GLY A 102 10.63 0.89 16.09
C GLY A 102 11.37 1.71 15.03
N LEU A 103 12.57 2.18 15.38
CA LEU A 103 13.46 2.91 14.46
C LEU A 103 13.86 2.08 13.22
N HIS A 104 13.72 0.76 13.29
CA HIS A 104 14.11 -0.18 12.24
C HIS A 104 12.93 -0.77 11.47
N ASP A 105 11.71 -0.30 11.72
CA ASP A 105 10.53 -0.77 11.01
C ASP A 105 10.48 -0.18 9.60
N LEU A 106 10.11 -1.03 8.65
CA LEU A 106 10.02 -0.63 7.25
C LEU A 106 8.80 0.27 7.04
N ALA A 107 9.04 1.48 6.53
CA ALA A 107 7.97 2.38 6.11
C ALA A 107 7.57 2.14 4.64
N SER A 108 8.52 1.73 3.81
CA SER A 108 8.32 1.51 2.37
C SER A 108 9.06 0.30 1.83
N LEU A 109 8.59 -0.20 0.69
CA LEU A 109 9.29 -1.14 -0.14
C LEU A 109 9.21 -0.66 -1.60
N ASN A 110 10.33 -0.22 -2.16
CA ASN A 110 10.40 0.24 -3.54
C ASN A 110 10.83 -0.90 -4.45
N LEU A 111 10.09 -1.11 -5.54
CA LEU A 111 10.39 -2.13 -6.54
C LEU A 111 10.93 -1.49 -7.81
N THR A 112 12.03 -2.02 -8.34
CA THR A 112 12.46 -1.70 -9.71
C THR A 112 12.00 -2.74 -10.72
N GLY A 113 11.75 -2.28 -11.94
CA GLY A 113 11.40 -3.14 -13.07
C GLY A 113 12.44 -4.24 -13.32
N GLY A 114 11.94 -5.40 -13.72
CA GLY A 114 12.72 -6.63 -13.96
C GLY A 114 13.37 -6.72 -15.33
N THR A 115 13.73 -5.59 -15.97
CA THR A 115 14.31 -5.63 -17.33
C THR A 115 15.64 -6.39 -17.41
N THR A 116 16.27 -6.66 -16.27
CA THR A 116 17.49 -7.47 -16.11
C THR A 116 17.28 -8.80 -15.37
N GLY A 117 16.03 -9.23 -15.15
CA GLY A 117 15.69 -10.47 -14.44
C GLY A 117 14.48 -10.34 -13.52
N ALA A 118 14.46 -11.05 -12.38
CA ALA A 118 13.40 -10.86 -11.40
C ALA A 118 13.38 -9.41 -10.87
N PRO A 119 12.21 -8.86 -10.49
CA PRO A 119 12.13 -7.58 -9.78
C PRO A 119 13.03 -7.59 -8.54
N LYS A 120 13.53 -6.41 -8.17
CA LYS A 120 14.32 -6.21 -6.96
C LYS A 120 13.56 -5.30 -6.03
N ALA A 121 13.63 -5.61 -4.73
CA ALA A 121 12.98 -4.86 -3.68
C ALA A 121 14.02 -4.24 -2.74
N TRP A 122 13.84 -2.96 -2.42
CA TRP A 122 14.67 -2.26 -1.45
C TRP A 122 13.81 -1.47 -0.46
N PRO A 123 14.19 -1.48 0.84
CA PRO A 123 13.48 -0.77 1.90
C PRO A 123 13.52 0.76 1.73
#